data_AF-A0A954LV99-F1
#
_entry.id   AF-A0A954LV99-F1
#
_cell.length_a   1.000
_cell.length_b   1.000
_cell.length_c   1.000
_cell.angle_alpha   90.00
_cell.angle_beta   90.00
_cell.angle_gamma   90.00
#
_symmetry.space_group_name_H-M   'P 1'
#
loop_
_entity.id
_entity.type
_entity.pdbx_description
1 polymer ?
#
loop_
_entity_poly.entity_id
_entity_poly.type
_entity_poly.pdbx_seq_one_letter_code
_entity_poly.pdbx_strand_id
1 'polypeptide(L)' 'MSHEFPIDKQLRSQLNKRPPMPTPEIRKQISIFVPISDWKAIRQEAARKRIPMTELCRQWMHPSLTKLREQMQNRAA' A
#
# COMPACT_ATOMS: atom_id res chain seq x y z
N MET A 1 44.28 -3.25 -29.34
CA MET A 1 44.68 -3.08 -27.93
C MET A 1 43.55 -2.36 -27.23
N SER A 2 42.64 -3.07 -26.57
CA SER A 2 41.51 -2.46 -25.86
C SER A 2 41.90 -2.32 -24.40
N HIS A 3 42.06 -1.07 -23.93
CA HIS A 3 42.30 -0.78 -22.51
C HIS A 3 40.94 -0.73 -21.80
N GLU A 4 40.65 -1.75 -21.01
CA GLU A 4 39.54 -1.69 -20.04
C GLU A 4 39.95 -0.76 -18.89
N PHE A 5 39.18 0.31 -18.67
CA PHE A 5 39.33 1.18 -17.52
C PHE A 5 38.95 0.41 -16.24
N PRO A 6 39.82 0.36 -15.22
CA PRO A 6 39.47 -0.29 -13.96
C PRO A 6 38.46 0.60 -13.21
N ILE A 7 37.17 0.25 -13.31
CA ILE A 7 36.18 0.81 -12.38
C ILE A 7 36.52 0.28 -10.99
N ASP A 8 37.04 1.18 -10.15
CA ASP A 8 37.51 0.89 -8.80
C ASP A 8 36.53 0.02 -8.02
N LYS A 9 37.04 -1.12 -7.54
CA LYS A 9 36.35 -2.09 -6.66
C LYS A 9 35.70 -1.41 -5.44
N GLN A 10 36.25 -0.26 -5.04
CA GLN A 10 35.76 0.64 -3.99
C GLN A 10 34.36 1.21 -4.31
N LEU A 11 34.07 1.55 -5.56
CA LEU A 11 32.77 2.08 -6.00
C LEU A 11 31.70 0.98 -6.03
N ARG A 12 32.08 -0.24 -6.40
CA ARG A 12 31.20 -1.43 -6.37
C ARG A 12 30.77 -1.80 -4.95
N SER A 13 31.62 -1.63 -3.94
CA SER A 13 31.26 -1.96 -2.55
C SER A 13 30.27 -0.96 -1.94
N GLN A 14 30.23 0.28 -2.44
CA GLN A 14 29.30 1.32 -1.99
C GLN A 14 27.90 1.16 -2.58
N LEU A 15 27.77 0.65 -3.81
CA LEU A 15 26.48 0.37 -4.45
C LEU A 15 25.67 -0.72 -3.72
N ASN A 16 26.33 -1.65 -3.03
CA ASN A 16 25.69 -2.74 -2.28
C ASN A 16 25.13 -2.34 -0.90
N LYS A 17 25.26 -1.07 -0.51
CA LYS A 17 24.72 -0.57 0.78
C LYS A 17 23.36 0.11 0.66
N ARG A 18 22.74 0.10 -0.52
CA ARG A 18 21.40 0.66 -0.69
C ARG A 18 20.41 -0.20 0.10
N PRO A 19 19.65 0.38 1.04
CA PRO A 19 18.60 -0.37 1.71
C PRO A 19 17.64 -0.93 0.64
N PRO A 20 17.07 -2.13 0.84
CA PRO A 20 16.11 -2.69 -0.09
C PRO A 20 14.98 -1.68 -0.27
N MET A 21 14.77 -1.26 -1.51
CA MET A 21 13.64 -0.41 -1.87
C MET A 21 12.36 -1.14 -1.44
N PRO A 22 11.41 -0.47 -0.76
CA PRO A 22 10.14 -1.09 -0.43
C PRO A 22 9.50 -1.57 -1.72
N THR A 23 9.16 -2.85 -1.78
CA THR A 23 8.47 -3.42 -2.93
C THR A 23 7.14 -2.69 -3.10
N PRO A 24 6.80 -2.23 -4.32
CA PRO A 24 5.54 -1.54 -4.54
C PRO A 24 4.39 -2.50 -4.25
N GLU A 25 3.59 -2.18 -3.25
CA GLU A 25 2.39 -2.94 -2.91
C GLU A 25 1.41 -2.87 -4.09
N ILE A 26 1.04 -4.03 -4.65
CA ILE A 26 0.06 -4.13 -5.73
C ILE A 26 -1.32 -3.78 -5.15
N ARG A 27 -1.97 -2.77 -5.72
CA ARG A 27 -3.29 -2.30 -5.27
C ARG A 27 -4.37 -2.55 -6.32
N LYS A 28 -5.56 -2.91 -5.86
CA LYS A 28 -6.77 -3.03 -6.69
C LYS A 28 -7.79 -2.00 -6.25
N GLN A 29 -8.48 -1.41 -7.23
CA GLN A 29 -9.67 -0.59 -6.98
C GLN A 29 -10.89 -1.50 -6.93
N ILE A 30 -11.76 -1.27 -5.95
CA ILE A 30 -13.06 -1.93 -5.83
C ILE A 30 -14.17 -0.94 -6.13
N SER A 31 -15.17 -1.37 -6.87
CA SER A 31 -16.41 -0.63 -7.09
C SER A 31 -17.50 -1.30 -6.26
N ILE A 32 -18.21 -0.52 -5.46
CA ILE A 32 -19.33 -1.00 -4.63
C ILE A 32 -20.58 -0.21 -4.98
N PHE A 33 -21.73 -0.88 -4.97
CA PHE A 33 -23.04 -0.25 -5.10
C PHE A 33 -23.62 -0.06 -3.71
N VAL A 34 -24.03 1.17 -3.39
CA VAL A 34 -24.65 1.54 -2.11
C VAL A 34 -25.86 2.45 -2.38
N PRO A 35 -26.85 2.50 -1.48
CA PRO A 35 -27.90 3.50 -1.52
C PRO A 35 -27.34 4.94 -1.60
N ILE A 36 -28.06 5.84 -2.26
CA ILE A 36 -27.66 7.26 -2.39
C ILE A 36 -27.56 7.92 -1.01
N SER A 37 -28.43 7.54 -0.07
CA SER A 37 -28.40 7.99 1.32
C SER A 37 -27.04 7.73 1.96
N ASP A 38 -26.53 6.52 1.79
CA ASP A 38 -25.31 6.05 2.43
C ASP A 38 -24.11 6.70 1.77
N TRP A 39 -24.10 6.79 0.44
CA TRP A 39 -23.08 7.55 -0.29
C TRP A 39 -22.98 9.01 0.19
N LYS A 40 -24.13 9.67 0.39
CA LYS A 40 -24.18 11.06 0.88
C LYS A 40 -23.61 11.17 2.29
N ALA A 41 -23.97 10.24 3.18
CA ALA A 41 -23.45 10.19 4.53
C ALA A 41 -21.92 10.00 4.55
N ILE A 42 -21.39 9.05 3.76
CA ILE A 42 -19.95 8.80 3.62
C ILE A 42 -19.24 10.07 3.14
N ARG A 43 -19.80 10.74 2.12
CA ARG A 43 -19.23 11.97 1.56
C ARG A 43 -19.18 13.11 2.57
N GLN A 44 -20.25 13.29 3.34
CA GLN A 44 -20.33 14.32 4.37
C GLN A 44 -19.30 14.07 5.49
N GLU A 45 -19.15 12.82 5.92
CA GLU A 45 -18.18 12.46 6.96
C GLU A 45 -16.74 12.66 6.49
N ALA A 46 -16.43 12.32 5.24
CA ALA A 46 -15.11 12.57 4.65
C ALA A 46 -14.80 14.07 4.60
N ALA A 47 -15.79 14.89 4.22
CA ALA A 47 -15.66 16.34 4.21
C ALA A 47 -15.46 16.91 5.62
N ARG A 48 -16.22 16.43 6.61
CA ARG A 48 -16.10 16.82 8.03
C ARG A 48 -14.69 16.56 8.57
N LYS A 49 -14.10 15.42 8.21
CA LYS A 49 -12.73 15.03 8.59
C LYS A 49 -11.64 15.63 7.70
N ARG A 50 -12.00 16.30 6.61
CA ARG A 50 -11.07 16.84 5.59
C ARG A 50 -10.13 15.78 5.00
N ILE A 51 -10.67 14.59 4.73
CA ILE A 51 -9.92 13.50 4.08
C ILE A 51 -10.66 13.01 2.82
N PRO A 52 -9.96 12.40 1.85
CA PRO A 52 -10.61 11.77 0.72
C PRO A 52 -11.56 10.64 1.15
N MET A 53 -12.67 10.46 0.44
CA MET A 53 -13.62 9.37 0.71
C MET A 53 -12.95 7.99 0.69
N THR A 54 -11.99 7.77 -0.22
CA THR A 54 -11.25 6.50 -0.31
C THR A 54 -10.43 6.22 0.95
N GLU A 55 -9.89 7.27 1.58
CA GLU A 55 -9.15 7.15 2.83
C GLU A 55 -10.07 6.84 4.00
N LEU A 56 -11.23 7.52 4.07
CA LEU A 56 -12.25 7.21 5.06
C LEU A 56 -12.71 5.74 4.97
N CYS A 57 -13.01 5.26 3.75
CA CYS A 57 -13.38 3.86 3.54
C CYS A 57 -12.26 2.89 3.96
N ARG A 58 -10.99 3.20 3.68
CA ARG A 58 -9.86 2.39 4.14
C ARG A 58 -9.79 2.32 5.66
N GLN A 59 -9.92 3.46 6.35
CA GLN A 59 -9.91 3.51 7.81
C GLN A 59 -11.03 2.67 8.43
N TRP A 60 -12.22 2.71 7.85
CA TRP A 60 -13.35 1.90 8.32
C TRP A 60 -13.21 0.41 7.99
N MET A 61 -12.62 0.05 6.85
CA MET A 61 -12.39 -1.36 6.48
C MET A 61 -11.24 -2.00 7.26
N HIS A 62 -10.24 -1.22 7.67
CA HIS A 62 -8.98 -1.74 8.24
C HIS A 62 -9.19 -2.74 9.39
N PRO A 63 -10.04 -2.47 10.42
CA PRO A 63 -10.24 -3.42 11.52
C PRO A 63 -10.83 -4.75 11.06
N SER A 64 -11.79 -4.71 10.13
CA SER A 64 -12.43 -5.91 9.58
C SER A 64 -11.47 -6.73 8.72
N LEU A 65 -10.62 -6.05 7.94
CA LEU A 65 -9.60 -6.70 7.12
C LEU A 65 -8.50 -7.35 7.97
N THR A 66 -8.11 -6.74 9.09
CA THR A 66 -7.15 -7.33 10.04
C THR A 66 -7.71 -8.63 10.62
N LYS A 67 -8.95 -8.60 11.14
CA LYS A 67 -9.61 -9.81 11.66
C LYS A 67 -9.75 -10.90 10.58
N LEU A 68 -10.09 -10.53 9.36
CA LEU A 68 -10.21 -11.48 8.25
C LEU A 68 -8.87 -12.16 7.93
N ARG A 69 -7.76 -11.42 7.93
CA ARG A 69 -6.41 -11.98 7.68
C ARG A 69 -6.01 -12.98 8.76
N GLU A 70 -6.26 -12.67 10.02
CA GLU A 70 -6.00 -13.57 11.15
C GLU A 70 -6.79 -14.89 11.00
N GLN A 71 -8.08 -14.79 10.64
CA GLN A 71 -8.93 -15.97 10.38
C GLN A 71 -8.41 -16.81 9.21
N MET A 72 -7.92 -16.18 8.15
CA MET A 72 -7.35 -16.90 7.00
C MET A 72 -6.05 -17.62 7.33
N GLN A 73 -5.19 -17.01 8.16
CA GLN A 73 -3.95 -17.63 8.62
C GLN A 73 -4.22 -18.85 9.51
N ASN A 74 -5.18 -18.73 10.44
CA ASN A 74 -5.56 -19.82 11.33
C ASN A 74 -6.25 -21.00 10.62
N ARG A 75 -6.80 -20.78 9.42
CA ARG A 75 -7.36 -21.86 8.58
C ARG A 75 -6.32 -22.59 7.74
N ALA A 76 -5.15 -22.00 7.55
CA ALA A 76 -4.07 -22.54 6.74
C ALA A 76 -3.00 -23.28 7.58
N ALA A 77 -3.12 -23.23 8.92
CA ALA A 77 -2.30 -23.95 9.89
C ALA A 77 -3.04 -25.20 10.37
#